data_AF-A0A9Q4B2R2-F1
#
_entry.id   AF-A0A9Q4B2R2-F1
#
_cell.length_a   1.000
_cell.length_b   1.000
_cell.length_c   1.000
_cell.angle_alpha   90.00
_cell.angle_beta   90.00
_cell.angle_gamma   90.00
#
_symmetry.space_group_name_H-M   'P 1'
#
loop_
_entity.id
_entity.type
_entity.pdbx_description
1 polymer ?
#
loop_
_entity_poly.entity_id
_entity_poly.type
_entity_poly.pdbx_seq_one_letter_code
_entity_poly.pdbx_strand_id
1 'polypeptide(L)'
;MKEISQVMSKTTPNMTFIKVESCECGDVELYEMEILLGPKKGEKVVMKKGCECENIQLAKEATEMIARAKNRRLREVFDKHSLISKELQKANLENYKPKTELTDRAKRIAERYIDVFDTDKPRNLLFTGSYGLGKSHLAKSIADGIMSKRYEAIFISVPKLLSRLKASYDRGTEYTELDLIEALNKTDLLVLDDLGAEKSSDWSFEKLFEIVDSRQGMNTIYTTNFTPEDLITKLGERNFSRVMNQDTELIKMDGDNYRLSKFKEG
;
A
#
# COMPACT_ATOMS: atom_id res chain seq x y z
N MET A 1 23.21 36.81 43.01
CA MET A 1 24.05 36.69 41.79
C MET A 1 25.46 36.16 42.06
N LYS A 2 26.19 36.62 43.09
CA LYS A 2 27.56 36.13 43.40
C LYS A 2 27.65 34.63 43.78
N GLU A 3 26.65 34.08 44.48
CA GLU A 3 26.67 32.66 44.89
C GLU A 3 26.44 31.69 43.72
N ILE A 4 25.55 32.03 42.79
CA ILE A 4 25.28 31.21 41.59
C ILE A 4 26.53 31.14 40.70
N SER A 5 27.26 32.24 40.50
CA SER A 5 28.51 32.24 39.72
C SER A 5 29.62 31.39 40.36
N GLN A 6 29.62 31.27 41.69
CA GLN A 6 30.64 30.53 42.44
C GLN A 6 30.39 29.02 42.48
N VAL A 7 29.12 28.62 42.35
CA VAL A 7 28.73 27.22 42.13
C VAL A 7 29.01 26.83 40.67
N MET A 8 28.67 27.70 39.71
CA MET A 8 28.90 27.48 38.27
C MET A 8 30.39 27.29 37.92
N SER A 9 31.31 28.01 38.58
CA SER A 9 32.75 27.84 38.35
C SER A 9 33.34 26.54 38.90
N LYS A 10 32.65 25.89 39.84
CA LYS A 10 33.03 24.57 40.40
C LYS A 10 32.39 23.39 39.66
N THR A 11 31.42 23.66 38.78
CA THR A 11 30.68 22.65 38.03
C THR A 11 30.94 22.71 36.53
N THR A 12 31.61 23.74 36.01
CA THR A 12 32.10 23.76 34.63
C THR A 12 33.34 22.86 34.50
N PRO A 13 33.25 21.75 33.75
CA PRO A 13 34.41 20.91 33.49
C PRO A 13 35.46 21.68 32.70
N ASN A 14 36.73 21.49 33.05
CA ASN A 14 37.82 21.96 32.21
C ASN A 14 37.75 21.20 30.88
N MET A 15 37.49 21.93 29.81
CA MET A 15 37.41 21.41 28.45
C MET A 15 38.64 21.84 27.67
N THR A 16 39.37 20.87 27.12
CA THR A 16 40.54 21.12 26.27
C THR A 16 40.17 20.82 24.83
N PHE A 17 40.23 21.82 23.95
CA PHE A 17 40.02 21.63 22.52
C PHE A 17 41.11 20.72 21.94
N ILE A 18 40.71 19.72 21.15
CA ILE A 18 41.61 18.78 20.51
C ILE A 18 41.79 19.14 19.03
N LYS A 19 40.69 19.05 18.26
CA LYS A 19 40.66 19.26 16.81
C LYS A 19 39.22 19.41 16.32
N VAL A 20 39.07 19.84 15.06
CA VAL A 20 37.84 19.66 14.29
C VAL A 20 37.89 18.31 13.58
N GLU A 21 36.80 17.58 13.59
CA GLU A 21 36.63 16.30 12.88
C GLU A 21 35.39 16.36 11.99
N SER A 22 35.48 15.83 10.78
CA SER A 22 34.31 15.73 9.90
C SER A 22 33.43 14.56 10.36
N CYS A 23 32.16 14.84 10.62
CA CYS A 23 31.14 13.88 11.05
C CYS A 23 30.03 13.78 9.98
N GLU A 24 29.18 12.76 10.06
CA GLU A 24 28.03 12.60 9.16
C GLU A 24 27.03 13.77 9.25
N CYS A 25 26.97 14.47 10.39
CA CYS A 25 26.14 15.64 10.59
C CYS A 25 26.84 16.98 10.24
N GLY A 26 28.07 16.94 9.73
CA GLY A 26 28.91 18.12 9.49
C GLY A 26 30.18 18.14 10.35
N ASP A 27 30.94 19.22 10.27
CA ASP A 27 32.19 19.36 11.03
C ASP A 27 31.91 19.65 12.51
N VAL A 28 32.56 18.89 13.40
CA VAL A 28 32.33 18.94 14.86
C VAL A 28 33.62 19.19 15.62
N GLU A 29 33.52 19.88 16.76
CA GLU A 29 34.66 20.18 17.62
C GLU A 29 34.85 19.08 18.68
N LEU A 30 36.04 18.51 18.77
CA LEU A 30 36.39 17.53 19.79
C LEU A 30 37.00 18.21 21.01
N TYR A 31 36.46 17.92 22.19
CA TYR A 31 36.98 18.38 23.47
C TYR A 31 37.28 17.21 24.40
N GLU A 32 38.46 17.20 25.02
CA GLU A 32 38.73 16.33 26.17
C GLU A 32 38.21 17.02 27.44
N MET A 33 37.48 16.28 28.28
CA MET A 33 37.04 16.76 29.58
C MET A 33 37.07 15.64 30.62
N GLU A 34 37.20 16.00 31.88
CA GLU A 34 37.12 15.07 33.01
C GLU A 34 35.72 15.12 33.62
N ILE A 35 35.12 13.95 33.87
CA ILE A 35 33.81 13.84 34.51
C ILE A 35 33.93 14.30 35.97
N LEU A 36 33.23 15.38 36.34
CA LEU A 36 33.31 15.98 37.68
C LEU A 36 32.45 15.28 38.74
N LEU A 37 31.40 14.58 38.32
CA LEU A 37 30.30 14.11 39.18
C LEU A 37 29.78 12.73 38.71
N GLY A 38 29.18 11.97 39.64
CA GLY A 38 28.59 10.66 39.36
C GLY A 38 29.58 9.48 39.46
N PRO A 39 29.13 8.26 39.13
CA PRO A 39 29.89 7.03 39.33
C PRO A 39 31.17 6.93 38.49
N LYS A 40 31.30 7.74 37.43
CA LYS A 40 32.47 7.81 36.54
C LYS A 40 33.37 9.02 36.81
N LYS A 41 33.26 9.63 38.00
CA LYS A 41 34.06 10.80 38.36
C LYS A 41 35.56 10.53 38.16
N GLY A 42 36.26 11.44 37.50
CA GLY A 42 37.69 11.32 37.19
C GLY A 42 38.00 10.66 35.85
N GLU A 43 37.02 10.04 35.17
CA GLU A 43 37.23 9.54 33.81
C GLU A 43 37.39 10.71 32.83
N LYS A 44 38.41 10.64 31.98
CA LYS A 44 38.56 11.52 30.83
C LYS A 44 37.71 11.01 29.67
N VAL A 45 36.88 11.89 29.12
CA VAL A 45 36.02 11.60 27.98
C VAL A 45 36.26 12.61 26.86
N VAL A 46 36.09 12.15 25.63
CA VAL A 46 36.09 13.01 24.45
C VAL A 46 34.65 13.33 24.07
N MET A 47 34.29 14.60 24.10
CA MET A 47 32.98 15.10 23.70
C MET A 47 33.05 15.66 22.28
N LYS A 48 32.08 15.29 21.43
CA LYS A 48 31.89 15.90 20.10
C LYS A 48 30.87 17.02 20.21
N LYS A 49 31.34 18.25 20.42
CA LYS A 49 30.47 19.42 20.54
C LYS A 49 29.92 19.81 19.16
N GLY A 50 28.61 19.99 19.06
CA GLY A 50 27.90 20.25 17.80
C GLY A 50 27.51 19.00 17.00
N CYS A 51 27.81 17.80 17.51
CA CYS A 51 27.35 16.57 16.88
C CYS A 51 25.87 16.32 17.16
N GLU A 52 25.07 16.12 16.11
CA GLU A 52 23.64 15.81 16.21
C GLU A 52 23.26 14.44 15.63
N CYS A 53 24.24 13.58 15.30
CA CYS A 53 23.98 12.28 14.66
C CYS A 53 22.95 11.41 15.38
N GLU A 54 23.00 11.35 16.72
CA GLU A 54 22.01 10.59 17.51
C GLU A 54 20.62 11.21 17.42
N ASN A 55 20.50 12.54 17.48
CA ASN A 55 19.24 13.25 17.32
C ASN A 55 18.65 13.07 15.91
N ILE A 56 19.51 13.13 14.88
CA ILE A 56 19.12 12.88 13.48
C ILE A 56 18.62 11.45 13.32
N GLN A 57 19.30 10.47 13.92
CA GLN A 57 18.90 9.07 13.87
C GLN A 57 17.54 8.86 14.57
N LEU A 58 17.37 9.41 15.77
CA LEU A 58 16.09 9.36 16.49
C LEU A 58 14.96 10.05 15.71
N ALA A 59 15.23 11.18 15.05
CA ALA A 59 14.26 11.86 14.20
C ALA A 59 13.86 11.03 12.97
N LYS A 60 14.83 10.35 12.32
CA LYS A 60 14.56 9.42 11.22
C LYS A 60 13.67 8.27 11.68
N GLU A 61 14.02 7.63 12.79
CA GLU A 61 13.25 6.51 13.36
C GLU A 61 11.83 6.92 13.75
N ALA A 62 11.67 8.08 14.39
CA ALA A 62 10.36 8.62 14.73
C ALA A 62 9.53 8.91 13.47
N THR A 63 10.15 9.48 12.43
CA THR A 63 9.49 9.77 11.15
C THR A 63 9.06 8.48 10.45
N GLU A 64 9.91 7.46 10.42
CA GLU A 64 9.57 6.14 9.90
C GLU A 64 8.42 5.49 10.67
N MET A 65 8.43 5.60 12.00
CA MET A 65 7.36 5.06 12.85
C MET A 65 6.02 5.75 12.57
N ILE A 66 6.01 7.08 12.45
CA ILE A 66 4.82 7.86 12.08
C ILE A 66 4.36 7.46 10.67
N ALA A 67 5.27 7.36 9.70
CA ALA A 67 4.95 6.95 8.34
C ALA A 67 4.37 5.52 8.28
N ARG A 68 4.89 4.59 9.07
CA ARG A 68 4.35 3.22 9.20
C ARG A 68 2.96 3.23 9.82
N ALA A 69 2.75 4.00 10.90
CA ALA A 69 1.44 4.11 11.54
C ALA A 69 0.40 4.75 10.61
N LYS A 70 0.79 5.80 9.87
CA LYS A 70 -0.05 6.46 8.86
C LYS A 70 -0.41 5.49 7.73
N ASN A 71 0.56 4.77 7.18
CA ASN A 71 0.32 3.75 6.15
C ASN A 71 -0.60 2.64 6.63
N ARG A 72 -0.44 2.19 7.89
CA ARG A 72 -1.35 1.20 8.49
C ARG A 72 -2.78 1.71 8.54
N ARG A 73 -3.01 2.94 8.99
CA ARG A 73 -4.36 3.54 9.02
C ARG A 73 -4.96 3.75 7.64
N LEU A 74 -4.16 4.21 6.67
CA LEU A 74 -4.59 4.32 5.27
C LEU A 74 -5.04 2.97 4.73
N ARG A 75 -4.32 1.89 5.08
CA ARG A 75 -4.72 0.54 4.72
C ARG A 75 -6.00 0.10 5.43
N GLU A 76 -6.27 0.58 6.65
CA GLU A 76 -7.57 0.38 7.31
C GLU A 76 -8.72 1.10 6.58
N VAL A 77 -8.47 2.25 5.93
CA VAL A 77 -9.47 2.89 5.04
C VAL A 77 -9.82 1.98 3.87
N PHE A 78 -8.83 1.22 3.40
CA PHE A 78 -8.95 0.20 2.36
C PHE A 78 -9.29 -1.19 2.90
N ASP A 79 -9.54 -1.33 4.21
CA ASP A 79 -9.79 -2.65 4.80
C ASP A 79 -10.97 -3.31 4.11
N LYS A 80 -10.72 -4.55 3.68
CA LYS A 80 -11.60 -5.30 2.78
C LYS A 80 -13.02 -5.37 3.32
N HIS A 81 -13.18 -5.51 4.64
CA HIS A 81 -14.49 -5.64 5.27
C HIS A 81 -15.36 -4.38 5.13
N SER A 82 -14.76 -3.19 5.10
CA SER A 82 -15.49 -1.91 5.06
C SER A 82 -15.93 -1.51 3.64
N LEU A 83 -15.33 -2.10 2.60
CA LEU A 83 -15.53 -1.69 1.22
C LEU A 83 -16.28 -2.71 0.35
N ILE A 84 -16.48 -3.94 0.83
CA ILE A 84 -17.14 -5.01 0.07
C ILE A 84 -18.51 -5.37 0.62
N SER A 85 -19.38 -5.92 -0.25
CA SER A 85 -20.72 -6.37 0.16
C SER A 85 -20.64 -7.55 1.14
N LYS A 86 -21.65 -7.71 2.00
CA LYS A 86 -21.74 -8.83 2.98
C LYS A 86 -21.62 -10.21 2.32
N GLU A 87 -22.11 -10.35 1.09
CA GLU A 87 -21.97 -11.60 0.32
C GLU A 87 -20.52 -11.86 -0.06
N LEU A 88 -19.82 -10.82 -0.54
CA LEU A 88 -18.42 -10.92 -0.94
C LEU A 88 -17.48 -11.11 0.24
N GLN A 89 -17.83 -10.64 1.44
CA GLN A 89 -17.06 -10.92 2.67
C GLN A 89 -16.91 -12.42 2.95
N LYS A 90 -17.94 -13.22 2.62
CA LYS A 90 -17.93 -14.67 2.83
C LYS A 90 -17.31 -15.45 1.67
N ALA A 91 -16.97 -14.80 0.56
CA ALA A 91 -16.41 -15.47 -0.61
C ALA A 91 -15.03 -16.06 -0.30
N ASN A 92 -14.81 -17.33 -0.66
CA ASN A 92 -13.52 -18.00 -0.63
C ASN A 92 -13.44 -19.05 -1.77
N LEU A 93 -12.25 -19.62 -2.01
CA LEU A 93 -12.08 -20.62 -3.08
C LEU A 93 -12.87 -21.91 -2.82
N GLU A 94 -13.05 -22.29 -1.55
CA GLU A 94 -13.78 -23.51 -1.16
C GLU A 94 -15.26 -23.43 -1.51
N ASN A 95 -15.88 -22.27 -1.27
CA ASN A 95 -17.30 -22.04 -1.54
C ASN A 95 -17.59 -21.52 -2.95
N TYR A 96 -16.55 -21.27 -3.76
CA TYR A 96 -16.70 -21.01 -5.18
C TYR A 96 -17.02 -22.32 -5.92
N LYS A 97 -18.23 -22.40 -6.48
CA LYS A 97 -18.73 -23.54 -7.25
C LYS A 97 -18.75 -23.19 -8.74
N PRO A 98 -17.75 -23.63 -9.53
CA PRO A 98 -17.77 -23.41 -10.97
C PRO A 98 -18.93 -24.16 -11.62
N LYS A 99 -19.48 -23.61 -12.70
CA LYS A 99 -20.62 -24.18 -13.45
C LYS A 99 -20.28 -24.52 -14.89
N THR A 100 -19.17 -24.01 -15.39
CA THR A 100 -18.68 -24.15 -16.77
C THR A 100 -17.19 -24.50 -16.74
N GLU A 101 -16.66 -25.00 -17.85
CA GLU A 101 -15.22 -25.28 -17.96
C GLU A 101 -14.36 -24.02 -17.80
N LEU A 102 -14.83 -22.87 -18.28
CA LEU A 102 -14.10 -21.61 -18.13
C LEU A 102 -14.09 -21.11 -16.69
N THR A 103 -15.21 -21.23 -15.97
CA THR A 103 -15.26 -20.87 -14.54
C THR A 103 -14.44 -21.82 -13.67
N ASP A 104 -14.38 -23.11 -14.03
CA ASP A 104 -13.52 -24.10 -13.39
C ASP A 104 -12.02 -23.85 -13.66
N ARG A 105 -11.67 -23.51 -14.91
CA ARG A 105 -10.32 -23.04 -15.26
C ARG A 105 -9.94 -21.78 -14.49
N ALA A 106 -10.84 -20.81 -14.38
CA ALA A 106 -10.60 -19.57 -13.63
C ALA A 106 -10.32 -19.87 -12.14
N LYS A 107 -11.05 -20.81 -11.54
CA LYS A 107 -10.77 -21.28 -10.17
C LYS A 107 -9.37 -21.88 -10.03
N ARG A 108 -8.97 -22.78 -10.94
CA ARG A 108 -7.63 -23.39 -10.93
C ARG A 108 -6.51 -22.36 -11.12
N ILE A 109 -6.73 -21.34 -11.95
CA ILE A 109 -5.78 -20.24 -12.12
C ILE A 109 -5.67 -19.44 -10.82
N ALA A 110 -6.79 -19.16 -10.16
CA ALA A 110 -6.81 -18.46 -8.87
C ALA A 110 -6.06 -19.24 -7.78
N GLU A 111 -6.27 -20.55 -7.66
CA GLU A 111 -5.54 -21.44 -6.76
C GLU A 111 -4.04 -21.40 -7.04
N ARG A 112 -3.65 -21.61 -8.30
CA ARG A 112 -2.24 -21.57 -8.72
C ARG A 112 -1.61 -20.20 -8.45
N TYR A 113 -2.32 -19.11 -8.70
CA TYR A 113 -1.83 -17.75 -8.48
C TYR A 113 -1.46 -17.55 -7.01
N ILE A 114 -2.32 -18.00 -6.08
CA ILE A 114 -2.01 -17.96 -4.65
C ILE A 114 -0.74 -18.77 -4.37
N ASP A 115 -0.65 -19.99 -4.90
CA ASP A 115 0.46 -20.91 -4.63
C ASP A 115 1.82 -20.34 -5.04
N VAL A 116 1.88 -19.72 -6.23
CA VAL A 116 3.13 -19.21 -6.83
C VAL A 116 3.35 -17.71 -6.66
N PHE A 117 2.55 -17.05 -5.82
CA PHE A 117 2.64 -15.61 -5.60
C PHE A 117 4.04 -15.18 -5.15
N ASP A 118 4.58 -14.15 -5.81
CA ASP A 118 5.93 -13.65 -5.59
C ASP A 118 5.94 -12.14 -5.94
N THR A 119 6.54 -11.32 -5.08
CA THR A 119 6.67 -9.87 -5.29
C THR A 119 7.77 -9.54 -6.30
N ASP A 120 8.78 -10.41 -6.45
CA ASP A 120 9.89 -10.22 -7.38
C ASP A 120 9.58 -10.74 -8.79
N LYS A 121 8.51 -11.53 -8.92
CA LYS A 121 8.00 -12.07 -10.19
C LYS A 121 6.51 -11.74 -10.33
N PRO A 122 6.18 -10.45 -10.51
CA PRO A 122 4.81 -9.98 -10.56
C PRO A 122 4.03 -10.67 -11.68
N ARG A 123 2.77 -11.00 -11.40
CA ARG A 123 1.81 -11.53 -12.36
C ARG A 123 0.50 -10.82 -12.19
N ASN A 124 -0.09 -10.42 -13.31
CA ASN A 124 -1.37 -9.73 -13.34
C ASN A 124 -2.44 -10.65 -13.90
N LEU A 125 -3.67 -10.51 -13.40
CA LEU A 125 -4.82 -11.25 -13.90
C LEU A 125 -5.93 -10.28 -14.28
N LEU A 126 -6.56 -10.47 -15.44
CA LEU A 126 -7.80 -9.77 -15.80
C LEU A 126 -8.94 -10.78 -15.95
N PHE A 127 -9.85 -10.81 -14.98
CA PHE A 127 -11.08 -11.59 -15.07
C PHE A 127 -12.14 -10.81 -15.87
N THR A 128 -12.60 -11.38 -16.98
CA THR A 128 -13.65 -10.80 -17.84
C THR A 128 -14.79 -11.79 -18.06
N GLY A 129 -16.01 -11.27 -18.23
CA GLY A 129 -17.21 -12.07 -18.49
C GLY A 129 -18.47 -11.33 -18.04
N SER A 130 -19.65 -11.91 -18.29
CA SER A 130 -20.93 -11.30 -17.91
C SER A 130 -21.13 -11.23 -16.37
N TYR A 131 -22.23 -10.59 -15.94
CA TYR A 131 -22.55 -10.42 -14.52
C TYR A 131 -22.80 -11.76 -13.82
N GLY A 132 -22.37 -11.84 -12.56
CA GLY A 132 -22.68 -12.99 -11.70
C GLY A 132 -22.05 -14.30 -12.16
N LEU A 133 -20.79 -14.23 -12.61
CA LEU A 133 -19.94 -15.41 -12.83
C LEU A 133 -18.91 -15.63 -11.70
N GLY A 134 -18.83 -14.69 -10.76
CA GLY A 134 -17.96 -14.74 -9.60
C GLY A 134 -16.52 -14.26 -9.83
N LYS A 135 -16.30 -13.33 -10.77
CA LYS A 135 -15.00 -12.65 -10.95
C LYS A 135 -14.51 -12.00 -9.66
N SER A 136 -15.34 -11.13 -9.06
CA SER A 136 -15.04 -10.48 -7.77
C SER A 136 -14.84 -11.51 -6.65
N HIS A 137 -15.58 -12.62 -6.68
CA HIS A 137 -15.45 -13.72 -5.72
C HIS A 137 -14.06 -14.34 -5.79
N LEU A 138 -13.61 -14.72 -6.99
CA LEU A 138 -12.27 -15.28 -7.21
C LEU A 138 -11.19 -14.27 -6.83
N ALA A 139 -11.30 -13.02 -7.30
CA ALA A 139 -10.32 -11.98 -7.02
C ALA A 139 -10.19 -11.68 -5.51
N LYS A 140 -11.30 -11.62 -4.78
CA LYS A 140 -11.31 -11.48 -3.32
C LYS A 140 -10.68 -12.71 -2.65
N SER A 141 -11.02 -13.91 -3.12
CA SER A 141 -10.48 -15.15 -2.56
C SER A 141 -8.96 -15.25 -2.74
N ILE A 142 -8.43 -14.81 -3.88
CA ILE A 142 -6.99 -14.67 -4.11
C ILE A 142 -6.40 -13.71 -3.09
N ALA A 143 -6.96 -12.51 -2.99
CA ALA A 143 -6.46 -11.50 -2.06
C ALA A 143 -6.42 -12.02 -0.62
N ASP A 144 -7.38 -12.84 -0.19
CA ASP A 144 -7.38 -13.44 1.15
C ASP A 144 -6.35 -14.56 1.31
N GLY A 145 -6.14 -15.37 0.27
CA GLY A 145 -5.04 -16.34 0.23
C GLY A 145 -3.67 -15.67 0.35
N ILE A 146 -3.47 -14.54 -0.35
CA ILE A 146 -2.24 -13.74 -0.28
C ILE A 146 -2.02 -13.16 1.13
N MET A 147 -3.06 -12.60 1.76
CA MET A 147 -2.96 -12.15 3.15
C MET A 147 -2.64 -13.28 4.13
N SER A 148 -3.18 -14.48 3.88
CA SER A 148 -2.88 -15.66 4.69
C SER A 148 -1.40 -16.08 4.61
N LYS A 149 -0.72 -15.73 3.50
CA LYS A 149 0.73 -15.88 3.30
C LYS A 149 1.57 -14.72 3.85
N ARG A 150 0.99 -13.82 4.65
CA ARG A 150 1.63 -12.65 5.27
C ARG A 150 2.02 -11.51 4.32
N TYR A 151 1.53 -11.54 3.09
CA TYR A 151 1.64 -10.42 2.17
C TYR A 151 0.46 -9.45 2.35
N GLU A 152 0.62 -8.24 1.85
CA GLU A 152 -0.38 -7.18 1.93
C GLU A 152 -1.23 -7.14 0.66
N ALA A 153 -2.56 -7.15 0.83
CA ALA A 153 -3.47 -7.06 -0.31
C ALA A 153 -4.59 -6.04 -0.07
N ILE A 154 -4.79 -5.14 -1.03
CA ILE A 154 -5.93 -4.21 -1.06
C ILE A 154 -6.95 -4.72 -2.07
N PHE A 155 -8.23 -4.78 -1.67
CA PHE A 155 -9.34 -5.03 -2.57
C PHE A 155 -10.27 -3.82 -2.57
N ILE A 156 -10.52 -3.24 -3.74
CA ILE A 156 -11.43 -2.10 -3.88
C ILE A 156 -12.11 -2.11 -5.25
N SER A 157 -13.40 -1.75 -5.29
CA SER A 157 -14.06 -1.49 -6.57
C SER A 157 -13.65 -0.13 -7.14
N VAL A 158 -13.42 -0.07 -8.45
CA VAL A 158 -12.99 1.15 -9.14
C VAL A 158 -13.92 2.35 -8.87
N PRO A 159 -15.26 2.21 -8.90
CA PRO A 159 -16.15 3.31 -8.53
C PRO A 159 -15.95 3.81 -7.09
N LYS A 160 -15.70 2.89 -6.13
CA LYS A 160 -15.49 3.24 -4.73
C LYS A 160 -14.14 3.91 -4.52
N LEU A 161 -13.10 3.44 -5.20
CA LEU A 161 -11.77 4.05 -5.24
C LEU A 161 -11.87 5.51 -5.69
N LEU A 162 -12.46 5.75 -6.84
CA LEU A 162 -12.63 7.11 -7.38
C LEU A 162 -13.46 7.99 -6.45
N SER A 163 -14.50 7.45 -5.80
CA SER A 163 -15.26 8.18 -4.79
C SER A 163 -14.42 8.59 -3.58
N ARG A 164 -13.49 7.73 -3.13
CA ARG A 164 -12.59 8.03 -2.01
C ARG A 164 -11.55 9.08 -2.38
N LEU A 165 -10.99 9.01 -3.58
CA LEU A 165 -10.07 10.02 -4.10
C LEU A 165 -10.76 11.39 -4.17
N LYS A 166 -12.00 11.46 -4.69
CA LYS A 166 -12.77 12.71 -4.68
C LYS A 166 -13.03 13.23 -3.27
N ALA A 167 -13.43 12.35 -2.35
CA ALA A 167 -13.70 12.74 -0.96
C ALA A 167 -12.45 13.26 -0.25
N SER A 168 -11.23 12.88 -0.68
CA SER A 168 -9.98 13.36 -0.07
C SER A 168 -9.73 14.86 -0.28
N TYR A 169 -10.41 15.50 -1.24
CA TYR A 169 -10.30 16.94 -1.49
C TYR A 169 -11.15 17.79 -0.54
N ASP A 170 -12.06 17.18 0.22
CA ASP A 170 -12.92 17.91 1.16
C ASP A 170 -12.09 18.43 2.36
N ARG A 171 -12.48 19.59 2.91
CA ARG A 171 -11.79 20.16 4.08
C ARG A 171 -12.04 19.31 5.32
N GLY A 172 -10.97 19.00 6.06
CA GLY A 172 -11.07 18.23 7.32
C GLY A 172 -10.97 16.72 7.15
N THR A 173 -10.52 16.24 5.99
CA THR A 173 -10.18 14.83 5.77
C THR A 173 -8.88 14.47 6.49
N GLU A 174 -8.79 13.25 7.04
CA GLU A 174 -7.56 12.76 7.70
C GLU A 174 -6.46 12.40 6.68
N TYR A 175 -6.83 12.21 5.40
CA TYR A 175 -5.95 11.70 4.36
C TYR A 175 -6.09 12.49 3.07
N THR A 176 -4.95 12.70 2.41
CA THR A 176 -4.89 13.36 1.10
C THR A 176 -5.02 12.34 -0.04
N GLU A 177 -5.25 12.83 -1.26
CA GLU A 177 -5.18 11.99 -2.46
C GLU A 177 -3.84 11.25 -2.56
N LEU A 178 -2.73 11.97 -2.35
CA LEU A 178 -1.38 11.38 -2.43
C LEU A 178 -1.22 10.23 -1.45
N ASP A 179 -1.72 10.39 -0.22
CA ASP A 179 -1.69 9.34 0.79
C ASP A 179 -2.43 8.07 0.35
N LEU A 180 -3.59 8.23 -0.29
CA LEU A 180 -4.38 7.11 -0.81
C LEU A 180 -3.66 6.42 -1.96
N ILE A 181 -3.10 7.17 -2.91
CA ILE A 181 -2.36 6.62 -4.05
C ILE A 181 -1.09 5.90 -3.58
N GLU A 182 -0.36 6.48 -2.62
CA GLU A 182 0.84 5.86 -2.05
C GLU A 182 0.52 4.52 -1.37
N ALA A 183 -0.60 4.44 -0.63
CA ALA A 183 -1.06 3.19 -0.03
C ALA A 183 -1.39 2.12 -1.09
N LEU A 184 -2.02 2.51 -2.20
CA LEU A 184 -2.30 1.62 -3.33
C LEU A 184 -1.03 1.18 -4.05
N ASN A 185 0.00 2.02 -4.10
CA ASN A 185 1.27 1.67 -4.73
C ASN A 185 2.12 0.75 -3.85
N LYS A 186 2.05 0.89 -2.52
CA LYS A 186 2.87 0.12 -1.58
C LYS A 186 2.36 -1.28 -1.25
N THR A 187 1.14 -1.65 -1.65
CA THR A 187 0.61 -2.99 -1.36
C THR A 187 1.24 -4.05 -2.28
N ASP A 188 1.47 -5.25 -1.75
CA ASP A 188 2.04 -6.35 -2.52
C ASP A 188 1.10 -6.80 -3.65
N LEU A 189 -0.21 -6.88 -3.35
CA LEU A 189 -1.27 -7.16 -4.32
C LEU A 189 -2.36 -6.09 -4.29
N LEU A 190 -2.66 -5.47 -5.44
CA LEU A 190 -3.84 -4.62 -5.60
C LEU A 190 -4.91 -5.35 -6.41
N VAL A 191 -6.15 -5.35 -5.93
CA VAL A 191 -7.33 -5.80 -6.68
C VAL A 191 -8.22 -4.61 -7.01
N LEU A 192 -8.38 -4.34 -8.30
CA LEU A 192 -9.29 -3.34 -8.87
C LEU A 192 -10.53 -4.04 -9.44
N ASP A 193 -11.61 -4.04 -8.66
CA ASP A 193 -12.87 -4.72 -9.00
C ASP A 193 -13.80 -3.82 -9.82
N ASP A 194 -14.58 -4.42 -10.73
CA ASP A 194 -15.56 -3.75 -11.60
C ASP A 194 -14.96 -2.59 -12.43
N LEU A 195 -13.80 -2.84 -13.06
CA LEU A 195 -13.16 -1.91 -14.00
C LEU A 195 -14.08 -1.61 -15.20
N GLY A 196 -14.29 -0.32 -15.47
CA GLY A 196 -15.17 0.20 -16.52
C GLY A 196 -16.60 0.49 -16.05
N ALA A 197 -16.97 0.15 -14.80
CA ALA A 197 -18.29 0.43 -14.25
C ALA A 197 -18.44 1.87 -13.71
N GLU A 198 -17.33 2.60 -13.60
CA GLU A 198 -17.30 3.99 -13.18
C GLU A 198 -17.94 4.94 -14.19
N LYS A 199 -18.32 6.14 -13.71
CA LYS A 199 -18.72 7.22 -14.61
C LYS A 199 -17.51 7.69 -15.39
N SER A 200 -17.53 7.46 -16.71
CA SER A 200 -16.50 7.92 -17.64
C SER A 200 -16.38 9.45 -17.59
N SER A 201 -15.22 9.94 -17.16
CA SER A 201 -14.82 11.35 -17.13
C SER A 201 -13.31 11.46 -17.32
N ASP A 202 -12.83 12.58 -17.83
CA ASP A 202 -11.39 12.79 -18.06
C ASP A 202 -10.60 12.58 -16.76
N TRP A 203 -11.09 13.14 -15.66
CA TRP A 203 -10.50 12.96 -14.33
C TRP A 203 -10.44 11.48 -13.89
N SER A 204 -11.50 10.69 -14.12
CA SER A 204 -11.45 9.26 -13.76
C SER A 204 -10.45 8.47 -14.62
N PHE A 205 -10.31 8.83 -15.90
CA PHE A 205 -9.34 8.20 -16.78
C PHE A 205 -7.90 8.55 -16.41
N GLU A 206 -7.65 9.81 -16.06
CA GLU A 206 -6.34 10.26 -15.59
C GLU A 206 -5.95 9.55 -14.29
N LYS A 207 -6.87 9.46 -13.32
CA LYS A 207 -6.59 8.80 -12.04
C LYS A 207 -6.39 7.29 -12.18
N LEU A 208 -7.18 6.64 -13.03
CA LEU A 208 -6.95 5.23 -13.35
C LEU A 208 -5.61 5.02 -14.07
N PHE A 209 -5.27 5.89 -15.02
CA PHE A 209 -3.96 5.85 -15.67
C PHE A 209 -2.84 5.93 -14.64
N GLU A 210 -2.88 6.94 -13.77
CA GLU A 210 -1.88 7.19 -12.72
C GLU A 210 -1.64 5.94 -11.86
N ILE A 211 -2.72 5.31 -11.38
CA ILE A 211 -2.64 4.14 -10.49
C ILE A 211 -2.15 2.88 -11.22
N VAL A 212 -2.58 2.67 -12.46
CA VAL A 212 -2.17 1.49 -13.24
C VAL A 212 -0.73 1.64 -13.73
N ASP A 213 -0.31 2.85 -14.10
CA ASP A 213 1.04 3.14 -14.56
C ASP A 213 2.06 3.07 -13.40
N SER A 214 1.71 3.58 -12.21
CA SER A 214 2.57 3.48 -11.02
C SER A 214 2.76 2.04 -10.51
N ARG A 215 1.87 1.12 -10.89
CA ARG A 215 1.93 -0.31 -10.52
C ARG A 215 2.45 -1.22 -11.63
N GLN A 216 3.02 -0.66 -12.70
CA GLN A 216 3.73 -1.50 -13.68
C GLN A 216 4.88 -2.25 -12.99
N GLY A 217 5.00 -3.55 -13.27
CA GLY A 217 5.95 -4.42 -12.56
C GLY A 217 5.55 -4.79 -11.13
N MET A 218 4.26 -4.64 -10.75
CA MET A 218 3.72 -5.10 -9.48
C MET A 218 2.49 -5.97 -9.68
N ASN A 219 2.20 -6.87 -8.73
CA ASN A 219 1.02 -7.74 -8.79
C ASN A 219 -0.28 -6.92 -8.71
N THR A 220 -1.10 -7.00 -9.76
CA THR A 220 -2.42 -6.36 -9.84
C THR A 220 -3.45 -7.29 -10.48
N ILE A 221 -4.60 -7.42 -9.85
CA ILE A 221 -5.74 -8.18 -10.37
C ILE A 221 -6.86 -7.22 -10.73
N TYR A 222 -7.45 -7.43 -11.89
CA TYR A 222 -8.55 -6.64 -12.41
C TYR A 222 -9.77 -7.53 -12.63
N THR A 223 -10.97 -6.99 -12.41
CA THR A 223 -12.20 -7.64 -12.86
C THR A 223 -13.00 -6.68 -13.72
N THR A 224 -13.70 -7.19 -14.73
CA THR A 224 -14.56 -6.38 -15.58
C THR A 224 -15.77 -7.16 -16.09
N ASN A 225 -16.89 -6.47 -16.27
CA ASN A 225 -18.08 -7.02 -16.92
C ASN A 225 -18.08 -6.79 -18.45
N PHE A 226 -17.06 -6.11 -18.98
CA PHE A 226 -16.94 -5.75 -20.39
C PHE A 226 -16.10 -6.76 -21.15
N THR A 227 -16.42 -6.94 -22.44
CA THR A 227 -15.52 -7.61 -23.37
C THR A 227 -14.22 -6.80 -23.50
N PRO A 228 -13.09 -7.39 -23.94
CA PRO A 228 -11.86 -6.63 -24.20
C PRO A 228 -12.10 -5.42 -25.13
N GLU A 229 -12.92 -5.59 -26.17
CA GLU A 229 -13.26 -4.55 -27.15
C GLU A 229 -14.06 -3.40 -26.51
N ASP A 230 -15.07 -3.73 -25.70
CA ASP A 230 -15.84 -2.74 -24.95
C ASP A 230 -15.00 -2.04 -23.90
N LEU A 231 -14.07 -2.77 -23.26
CA LEU A 231 -13.17 -2.22 -22.25
C LEU A 231 -12.18 -1.23 -22.85
N ILE A 232 -11.67 -1.48 -24.06
CA ILE A 232 -10.85 -0.52 -24.81
C ILE A 232 -11.65 0.77 -25.05
N THR A 233 -12.89 0.64 -25.52
CA THR A 233 -13.77 1.78 -25.75
C THR A 233 -14.04 2.56 -24.46
N LYS A 234 -14.16 1.85 -23.35
CA LYS A 234 -14.43 2.45 -22.04
C LYS A 234 -13.23 3.13 -21.42
N LEU A 235 -12.06 2.52 -21.44
CA LEU A 235 -10.85 3.04 -20.76
C LEU A 235 -9.98 3.92 -21.66
N GLY A 236 -10.15 3.80 -22.98
CA GLY A 236 -9.21 4.29 -23.98
C GLY A 236 -8.01 3.34 -24.16
N GLU A 237 -7.42 3.36 -25.36
CA GLU A 237 -6.30 2.48 -25.74
C GLU A 237 -5.12 2.58 -24.79
N ARG A 238 -4.80 3.80 -24.34
CA ARG A 238 -3.68 4.06 -23.43
C ARG A 238 -3.82 3.30 -22.11
N ASN A 239 -4.96 3.44 -21.44
CA ASN A 239 -5.22 2.78 -20.15
C ASN A 239 -5.32 1.26 -20.33
N PHE A 240 -6.03 0.82 -21.37
CA PHE A 240 -6.14 -0.59 -21.68
C PHE A 240 -4.77 -1.24 -21.91
N SER A 241 -3.85 -0.58 -22.61
CA SER A 241 -2.49 -1.11 -22.85
C SER A 241 -1.67 -1.31 -21.57
N ARG A 242 -1.91 -0.51 -20.54
CA ARG A 242 -1.24 -0.63 -19.24
C ARG A 242 -1.84 -1.72 -18.37
N VAL A 243 -3.16 -1.91 -18.46
CA VAL A 243 -3.86 -3.03 -17.83
C VAL A 243 -3.48 -4.34 -18.51
N MET A 244 -3.43 -4.38 -19.85
CA MET A 244 -3.07 -5.53 -20.67
C MET A 244 -1.59 -5.49 -21.08
N ASN A 245 -0.70 -5.39 -20.07
CA ASN A 245 0.73 -5.48 -20.30
C ASN A 245 1.17 -6.96 -20.49
N GLN A 246 2.47 -7.17 -20.76
CA GLN A 246 3.04 -8.50 -20.98
C GLN A 246 2.86 -9.48 -19.80
N ASP A 247 2.66 -8.96 -18.59
CA ASP A 247 2.53 -9.73 -17.36
C ASP A 247 1.08 -10.09 -17.03
N THR A 248 0.12 -9.68 -17.88
CA THR A 248 -1.31 -9.84 -17.63
C THR A 248 -1.92 -11.03 -18.36
N GLU A 249 -2.39 -12.02 -17.60
CA GLU A 249 -3.17 -13.14 -18.12
C GLU A 249 -4.67 -12.79 -18.18
N LEU A 250 -5.26 -12.85 -19.38
CA LEU A 250 -6.70 -12.67 -19.58
C LEU A 250 -7.47 -13.96 -19.25
N ILE A 251 -8.35 -13.88 -18.26
CA ILE A 251 -9.19 -14.99 -17.82
C ILE A 251 -10.64 -14.72 -18.20
N LYS A 252 -11.09 -15.37 -19.28
CA LYS A 252 -12.49 -15.32 -19.72
C LYS A 252 -13.35 -16.26 -18.88
N MET A 253 -14.51 -15.78 -18.46
CA MET A 253 -15.52 -16.53 -17.72
C MET A 253 -16.85 -16.43 -18.46
N ASP A 254 -17.61 -17.53 -18.49
CA ASP A 254 -18.93 -17.63 -19.09
C ASP A 254 -19.93 -18.33 -18.15
N GLY A 255 -21.20 -18.35 -18.56
CA GLY A 255 -22.28 -19.05 -17.87
C GLY A 255 -23.46 -18.16 -17.50
N ASP A 256 -24.40 -18.74 -16.78
CA ASP A 256 -25.57 -18.03 -16.29
C ASP A 256 -25.25 -17.15 -15.08
N ASN A 257 -25.90 -16.00 -15.02
CA ASN A 257 -25.80 -15.10 -13.88
C ASN A 257 -26.34 -15.77 -12.61
N TYR A 258 -25.46 -16.24 -11.72
CA TYR A 258 -25.86 -16.94 -10.48
C TYR A 258 -26.63 -16.02 -9.54
N ARG A 259 -26.47 -14.70 -9.62
CA ARG A 259 -27.22 -13.75 -8.77
C ARG A 259 -28.71 -13.76 -9.11
N LEU A 260 -29.06 -14.17 -10.33
CA LEU A 260 -30.44 -14.29 -10.79
C LEU A 260 -31.05 -15.66 -10.55
N SER A 261 -30.27 -16.69 -10.21
CA SER A 261 -30.83 -18.04 -9.99
C SER A 261 -31.79 -18.07 -8.79
N LYS A 262 -31.55 -17.23 -7.77
CA LYS A 262 -32.46 -17.06 -6.61
C LYS A 262 -33.83 -16.48 -6.98
N PHE A 263 -33.95 -15.75 -8.09
CA PHE A 263 -35.22 -15.17 -8.56
C PHE A 263 -36.02 -16.11 -9.45
N LYS A 264 -35.39 -17.17 -9.98
CA LYS A 264 -36.05 -18.17 -10.83
C LYS A 264 -36.66 -19.35 -10.05
N GLU A 265 -36.37 -19.44 -8.75
CA GLU A 265 -36.87 -20.49 -7.84
C GLU A 265 -38.09 -20.03 -7.01
N GLY A 266 -38.71 -18.90 -7.36
CA GLY A 266 -39.89 -18.32 -6.70
C GLY A 266 -41.15 -18.37 -7.55
#